data_AF-A0A6P5Y0R7-F1
#
_entry.id   AF-A0A6P5Y0R7-F1
#
_cell.length_a   1.000
_cell.length_b   1.000
_cell.length_c   1.000
_cell.angle_alpha   90.00
_cell.angle_beta   90.00
_cell.angle_gamma   90.00
#
_symmetry.space_group_name_H-M   'P 1'
#
loop_
_entity.id
_entity.type
_entity.pdbx_description
1 polymer ?
#
loop_
_entity_poly.entity_id
_entity_poly.type
_entity_poly.pdbx_seq_one_letter_code
_entity_poly.pdbx_strand_id
1 'polypeptide(L)'
;MASPAIDSSVASPVLGNVLRLSKVKHGMRYIKIPGVPYGAVCVFIRFLYSSCYEEEELQKFVLHLLVLSHSYSVPALKRACICLLEEGLLTRENVIDVLQLARNCDAPRLAFICVRMVVKDFKSISSTEGWKVMKRANPALEQELVESVVEADTRKQERQRKMEDKKVYLQLYEAMEALLHICKDGCRTIGPHDKVLKGSQVTCNFPACKGLETLVRHFANCKTRVPGGCVHCKRMWQLLELHSRMCNEPDSCKVPLCRHFKEKMQQQSKKDETKWKLLVSKVVAAKNAVGSFSSRRSGLL
;
A
#
# COMPACT_ATOMS: atom_id res chain seq x y z
N MET A 1 22.45 -60.43 12.78
CA MET A 1 21.74 -59.34 13.48
C MET A 1 21.30 -58.33 12.43
N ALA A 2 20.01 -58.33 12.09
CA ALA A 2 19.44 -57.40 11.13
C ALA A 2 19.26 -56.04 11.82
N SER A 3 19.85 -54.97 11.27
CA SER A 3 19.56 -53.61 11.71
C SER A 3 18.06 -53.35 11.57
N PRO A 4 17.42 -52.62 12.50
CA PRO A 4 16.02 -52.28 12.37
C PRO A 4 15.90 -51.34 11.18
N ALA A 5 15.34 -51.85 10.07
CA ALA A 5 14.97 -51.00 8.95
C ALA A 5 13.97 -49.99 9.50
N ILE A 6 14.38 -48.73 9.60
CA ILE A 6 13.46 -47.61 9.75
C ILE A 6 12.48 -47.78 8.61
N ASP A 7 11.24 -48.14 8.95
CA ASP A 7 10.26 -48.54 7.97
C ASP A 7 9.93 -47.30 7.13
N SER A 8 10.45 -47.26 5.90
CA SER A 8 10.18 -46.19 4.93
C SER A 8 8.66 -45.94 4.73
N SER A 9 7.81 -46.92 5.10
CA SER A 9 6.35 -46.78 5.16
C SER A 9 5.86 -45.82 6.24
N VAL A 10 6.62 -45.62 7.33
CA VAL A 10 6.30 -44.67 8.41
C VAL A 10 6.66 -43.24 7.98
N ALA A 11 7.78 -43.09 7.28
CA ALA A 11 8.22 -41.78 6.76
C ALA A 11 7.40 -41.32 5.53
N SER A 12 6.89 -42.27 4.73
CA SER A 12 6.02 -42.01 3.59
C SER A 12 4.96 -43.12 3.45
N PRO A 13 3.70 -42.87 3.83
CA PRO A 13 2.61 -43.83 3.65
C PRO A 13 2.39 -44.20 2.18
N VAL A 14 2.58 -43.24 1.28
CA VAL A 14 2.44 -43.43 -0.16
C VAL A 14 3.53 -44.37 -0.68
N LEU A 15 4.80 -44.13 -0.33
CA LEU A 15 5.89 -44.98 -0.77
C LEU A 15 5.76 -46.40 -0.20
N GLY A 16 5.33 -46.53 1.06
CA GLY A 16 5.02 -47.82 1.67
C GLY A 16 3.98 -48.61 0.87
N ASN A 17 2.89 -47.95 0.47
CA ASN A 17 1.87 -48.56 -0.38
C ASN A 17 2.37 -48.92 -1.78
N VAL A 18 3.14 -48.03 -2.42
CA VAL A 18 3.74 -48.29 -3.74
C VAL A 18 4.70 -49.49 -3.67
N LEU A 19 5.52 -49.58 -2.62
CA LEU A 19 6.40 -50.72 -2.39
C LEU A 19 5.62 -52.02 -2.20
N ARG A 20 4.49 -52.00 -1.46
CA ARG A 20 3.61 -53.17 -1.28
C ARG A 20 3.02 -53.68 -2.59
N LEU A 21 2.62 -52.78 -3.48
CA LEU A 21 2.00 -53.11 -4.77
C LEU A 21 3.01 -53.42 -5.89
N SER A 22 4.30 -53.14 -5.67
CA SER A 22 5.33 -53.32 -6.70
C SER A 22 5.60 -54.80 -7.02
N LYS A 23 5.76 -55.11 -8.32
CA LYS A 23 6.09 -56.46 -8.80
C LYS A 23 7.54 -56.80 -8.46
N VAL A 24 7.75 -57.96 -7.85
CA VAL A 24 9.08 -58.52 -7.61
C VAL A 24 9.65 -59.04 -8.92
N LYS A 25 10.82 -58.57 -9.33
CA LYS A 25 11.60 -59.15 -10.44
C LYS A 25 12.97 -59.55 -9.90
N HIS A 26 13.39 -60.78 -10.19
CA HIS A 26 14.68 -61.32 -9.73
C HIS A 26 14.91 -61.16 -8.21
N GLY A 27 13.87 -61.38 -7.41
CA GLY A 27 13.95 -61.25 -5.94
C GLY A 27 13.98 -59.81 -5.41
N MET A 28 14.02 -58.79 -6.28
CA MET A 28 14.07 -57.38 -5.90
C MET A 28 12.81 -56.61 -6.33
N ARG A 29 12.40 -55.64 -5.50
CA ARG A 29 11.37 -54.66 -5.82
C ARG A 29 12.05 -53.40 -6.36
N TYR A 30 11.52 -52.83 -7.43
CA TYR A 30 12.02 -51.58 -8.00
C TYR A 30 10.87 -50.60 -8.22
N ILE A 31 11.13 -49.31 -7.96
CA ILE A 31 10.21 -48.20 -8.22
C ILE A 31 10.89 -47.27 -9.20
N LYS A 32 10.16 -46.85 -10.24
CA LYS A 32 10.61 -45.84 -11.18
C LYS A 32 9.99 -44.50 -10.80
N ILE A 33 10.83 -43.50 -10.58
CA ILE A 33 10.41 -42.11 -10.31
C ILE A 33 10.83 -41.28 -11.53
N PRO A 34 9.95 -41.09 -12.53
CA PRO A 34 10.27 -40.33 -13.73
C PRO A 34 10.35 -38.83 -13.45
N GLY A 35 11.07 -38.09 -14.30
CA GLY A 35 11.05 -36.61 -14.29
C GLY A 35 11.83 -35.94 -13.17
N VAL A 36 12.64 -36.69 -12.41
CA VAL A 36 13.42 -36.15 -11.29
C VAL A 36 14.90 -36.52 -11.44
N PRO A 37 15.85 -35.58 -11.23
CA PRO A 37 17.28 -35.88 -11.25
C PRO A 37 17.67 -36.93 -10.19
N TYR A 38 18.62 -37.80 -10.54
CA TYR A 38 19.12 -38.83 -9.63
C TYR A 38 19.58 -38.26 -8.27
N GLY A 39 20.30 -37.14 -8.28
CA GLY A 39 20.75 -36.48 -7.04
C GLY A 39 19.60 -36.06 -6.13
N ALA A 40 18.51 -35.53 -6.67
CA ALA A 40 17.33 -35.16 -5.89
C ALA A 40 16.67 -36.41 -5.25
N VAL A 41 16.62 -37.53 -5.98
CA VAL A 41 16.12 -38.79 -5.43
C VAL A 41 17.03 -39.28 -4.30
N CYS A 42 18.35 -39.20 -4.43
CA CYS A 42 19.28 -39.58 -3.36
C CYS A 42 19.05 -38.77 -2.08
N VAL A 43 18.89 -37.44 -2.19
CA VAL A 43 18.60 -36.57 -1.05
C VAL A 43 17.26 -36.94 -0.41
N PHE A 44 16.23 -37.17 -1.24
CA PHE A 44 14.91 -37.57 -0.78
C PHE A 44 14.95 -38.90 -0.01
N ILE A 45 15.59 -39.93 -0.55
CA ILE A 45 15.74 -41.23 0.11
C ILE A 45 16.55 -41.09 1.40
N ARG A 46 17.66 -40.33 1.39
CA ARG A 46 18.44 -40.07 2.59
C ARG A 46 17.56 -39.49 3.69
N PHE A 47 16.76 -38.47 3.36
CA PHE A 47 15.83 -37.86 4.30
C PHE A 47 14.80 -38.86 4.86
N LEU A 48 14.23 -39.75 4.03
CA LEU A 48 13.27 -40.75 4.51
C LEU A 48 13.86 -41.71 5.55
N TYR A 49 15.14 -42.05 5.44
CA TYR A 49 15.79 -42.97 6.36
C TYR A 49 16.39 -42.29 7.59
N SER A 50 16.99 -41.12 7.45
CA SER A 50 17.72 -40.46 8.54
C SER A 50 17.02 -39.23 9.11
N SER A 51 15.99 -38.70 8.45
CA SER A 51 15.41 -37.38 8.72
C SER A 51 16.43 -36.23 8.64
N CYS A 52 17.58 -36.44 7.98
CA CYS A 52 18.64 -35.47 7.80
C CYS A 52 18.84 -35.13 6.32
N TYR A 53 19.32 -33.91 6.06
CA TYR A 53 19.72 -33.44 4.74
C TYR A 53 20.92 -32.51 4.88
N GLU A 54 21.76 -32.47 3.83
CA GLU A 54 22.76 -31.42 3.67
C GLU A 54 22.08 -30.19 3.06
N GLU A 55 22.37 -29.02 3.60
CA GLU A 55 21.67 -27.79 3.21
C GLU A 55 21.93 -27.42 1.75
N GLU A 56 23.18 -27.52 1.29
CA GLU A 56 23.57 -27.21 -0.09
C GLU A 56 22.85 -28.11 -1.11
N GLU A 57 22.74 -29.41 -0.82
CA GLU A 57 22.03 -30.36 -1.67
C GLU A 57 20.52 -30.10 -1.67
N LEU A 58 19.95 -29.77 -0.50
CA LEU A 58 18.55 -29.40 -0.37
C LEU A 58 18.23 -28.15 -1.19
N GLN A 59 19.04 -27.10 -1.09
CA GLN A 59 18.87 -25.85 -1.85
C GLN A 59 18.97 -26.10 -3.35
N LYS A 60 19.97 -26.89 -3.79
CA LYS A 60 20.18 -27.23 -5.21
C LYS A 60 18.98 -27.95 -5.83
N PHE A 61 18.34 -28.83 -5.08
CA PHE A 61 17.24 -29.66 -5.58
C PHE A 61 15.86 -29.27 -5.02
N VAL A 62 15.72 -28.09 -4.41
CA VAL A 62 14.55 -27.68 -3.62
C VAL A 62 13.21 -27.84 -4.35
N LEU A 63 13.15 -27.50 -5.65
CA LEU A 63 11.92 -27.62 -6.43
C LEU A 63 11.50 -29.08 -6.65
N HIS A 64 12.48 -29.95 -6.94
CA HIS A 64 12.24 -31.38 -7.10
C HIS A 64 11.85 -32.03 -5.77
N LEU A 65 12.51 -31.61 -4.68
CA LEU A 65 12.23 -32.13 -3.33
C LEU A 65 10.87 -31.64 -2.80
N LEU A 66 10.42 -30.45 -3.18
CA LEU A 66 9.06 -29.99 -2.90
C LEU A 66 8.02 -30.89 -3.58
N VAL A 67 8.21 -31.22 -4.86
CA VAL A 67 7.31 -32.11 -5.59
C VAL A 67 7.33 -33.52 -4.99
N LEU A 68 8.52 -34.10 -4.78
CA LEU A 68 8.65 -35.43 -4.18
C LEU A 68 8.02 -35.51 -2.79
N SER A 69 8.30 -34.54 -1.93
CA SER A 69 7.75 -34.52 -0.57
C SER A 69 6.23 -34.35 -0.56
N HIS A 70 5.65 -33.65 -1.54
CA HIS A 70 4.20 -33.60 -1.70
C HIS A 70 3.64 -34.92 -2.25
N SER A 71 4.14 -35.41 -3.38
CA SER A 71 3.63 -36.61 -4.06
C SER A 71 3.72 -37.87 -3.21
N TYR A 72 4.74 -37.97 -2.35
CA TYR A 72 4.94 -39.10 -1.46
C TYR A 72 4.50 -38.81 -0.01
N SER A 73 3.78 -37.71 0.25
CA SER A 73 3.25 -37.37 1.58
C SER A 73 4.30 -37.40 2.68
N VAL A 74 5.33 -36.55 2.55
CA VAL A 74 6.43 -36.34 3.50
C VAL A 74 6.38 -34.89 4.02
N PRO A 75 5.51 -34.57 5.00
CA PRO A 75 5.22 -33.18 5.37
C PRO A 75 6.42 -32.42 5.94
N ALA A 76 7.32 -33.10 6.65
CA ALA A 76 8.50 -32.47 7.26
C ALA A 76 9.44 -31.89 6.19
N LEU A 77 9.76 -32.68 5.16
CA LEU A 77 10.59 -32.22 4.04
C LEU A 77 9.87 -31.14 3.22
N LYS A 78 8.55 -31.30 3.02
CA LYS A 78 7.73 -30.30 2.31
C LYS A 78 7.82 -28.94 2.99
N ARG A 79 7.69 -28.89 4.32
CA ARG A 79 7.83 -27.65 5.10
C ARG A 79 9.24 -27.06 4.97
N ALA A 80 10.28 -27.87 5.07
CA ALA A 80 11.66 -27.40 4.91
C ALA A 80 11.89 -26.75 3.52
N CYS A 81 11.41 -27.39 2.46
CA CYS A 81 11.51 -26.85 1.09
C CYS A 81 10.74 -25.53 0.95
N ILE A 82 9.53 -25.44 1.51
CA ILE A 82 8.73 -24.20 1.50
C ILE A 82 9.47 -23.08 2.24
N CYS A 83 9.98 -23.33 3.45
CA CYS A 83 10.70 -22.31 4.22
C CYS A 83 11.90 -21.76 3.42
N LEU A 84 12.72 -22.63 2.82
CA LEU A 84 13.88 -22.19 2.02
C LEU A 84 13.48 -21.33 0.82
N LEU A 85 12.38 -21.68 0.14
CA LEU A 85 11.86 -20.87 -0.96
C LEU A 85 11.38 -19.50 -0.49
N GLU A 86 10.71 -19.45 0.65
CA GLU A 86 10.19 -18.19 1.22
C GLU A 86 11.29 -17.29 1.79
N GLU A 87 12.38 -17.86 2.31
CA GLU A 87 13.43 -17.13 3.03
C GLU A 87 14.54 -16.57 2.13
N GLY A 88 14.78 -17.16 0.95
CA GLY A 88 15.86 -16.64 0.09
C GLY A 88 16.00 -17.22 -1.31
N LEU A 89 15.37 -18.34 -1.65
CA LEU A 89 15.57 -18.97 -2.97
C LEU A 89 14.61 -18.47 -4.06
N LEU A 90 13.67 -17.59 -3.74
CA LEU A 90 12.82 -16.93 -4.73
C LEU A 90 13.58 -15.84 -5.49
N THR A 91 13.58 -15.95 -6.82
CA THR A 91 14.23 -15.01 -7.74
C THR A 91 13.27 -14.64 -8.87
N ARG A 92 13.56 -13.53 -9.57
CA ARG A 92 12.77 -13.11 -10.73
C ARG A 92 12.72 -14.17 -11.85
N GLU A 93 13.76 -14.99 -11.96
CA GLU A 93 13.87 -16.03 -12.98
C GLU A 93 13.01 -17.25 -12.65
N ASN A 94 12.91 -17.65 -11.38
CA ASN A 94 12.23 -18.87 -10.98
C ASN A 94 10.82 -18.66 -10.39
N VAL A 95 10.40 -17.42 -10.09
CA VAL A 95 9.15 -17.13 -9.37
C VAL A 95 7.91 -17.71 -10.03
N ILE A 96 7.88 -17.80 -11.38
CA ILE A 96 6.75 -18.35 -12.13
C ILE A 96 6.69 -19.87 -12.03
N ASP A 97 7.84 -20.54 -12.05
CA ASP A 97 7.92 -21.99 -11.86
C ASP A 97 7.56 -22.34 -10.42
N VAL A 98 8.10 -21.59 -9.45
CA VAL A 98 7.79 -21.76 -8.03
C VAL A 98 6.31 -21.51 -7.75
N LEU A 99 5.68 -20.52 -8.39
CA LEU A 99 4.25 -20.28 -8.26
C LEU A 99 3.41 -21.48 -8.72
N GLN A 100 3.72 -22.03 -9.89
CA GLN A 100 3.01 -23.19 -10.43
C GLN A 100 3.19 -24.42 -9.53
N LEU A 101 4.42 -24.66 -9.07
CA LEU A 101 4.71 -25.75 -8.11
C LEU A 101 4.00 -25.53 -6.78
N ALA A 102 3.96 -24.30 -6.26
CA ALA A 102 3.29 -23.99 -5.01
C ALA A 102 1.78 -24.25 -5.09
N ARG A 103 1.14 -23.97 -6.23
CA ARG A 103 -0.27 -24.33 -6.47
C ARG A 103 -0.46 -25.84 -6.57
N ASN A 104 0.36 -26.51 -7.37
CA ASN A 104 0.27 -27.96 -7.58
C ASN A 104 0.62 -28.78 -6.33
N CYS A 105 1.38 -28.19 -5.40
CA CYS A 105 1.76 -28.81 -4.14
C CYS A 105 0.97 -28.26 -2.95
N ASP A 106 -0.21 -27.66 -3.13
CA ASP A 106 -1.06 -27.15 -2.04
C ASP A 106 -0.29 -26.28 -1.01
N ALA A 107 0.52 -25.34 -1.49
CA ALA A 107 1.33 -24.42 -0.68
C ALA A 107 0.84 -22.96 -0.87
N PRO A 108 -0.34 -22.60 -0.33
CA PRO A 108 -1.01 -21.33 -0.63
C PRO A 108 -0.22 -20.09 -0.16
N ARG A 109 0.52 -20.19 0.95
CA ARG A 109 1.35 -19.08 1.45
C ARG A 109 2.50 -18.76 0.50
N LEU A 110 3.19 -19.78 0.01
CA LEU A 110 4.26 -19.64 -0.98
C LEU A 110 3.71 -19.09 -2.30
N ALA A 111 2.56 -19.59 -2.76
CA ALA A 111 1.89 -19.07 -3.94
C ALA A 111 1.55 -17.57 -3.80
N PHE A 112 1.01 -17.15 -2.65
CA PHE A 112 0.75 -15.74 -2.36
C PHE A 112 2.02 -14.88 -2.39
N ILE A 113 3.12 -15.36 -1.81
CA ILE A 113 4.41 -14.65 -1.83
C ILE A 113 4.90 -14.47 -3.27
N CYS A 114 4.78 -15.51 -4.11
CA CYS A 114 5.15 -15.44 -5.52
C CYS A 114 4.30 -14.40 -6.27
N VAL A 115 2.97 -14.44 -6.14
CA VAL A 115 2.07 -13.45 -6.76
C VAL A 115 2.43 -12.03 -6.31
N ARG A 116 2.71 -11.83 -5.02
CA ARG A 116 3.12 -10.52 -4.48
C ARG A 116 4.43 -10.03 -5.10
N MET A 117 5.38 -10.92 -5.35
CA MET A 117 6.63 -10.59 -6.03
C MET A 117 6.39 -10.22 -7.51
N VAL A 118 5.53 -10.97 -8.21
CA VAL A 118 5.09 -10.66 -9.57
C VAL A 118 4.46 -9.27 -9.64
N VAL A 119 3.53 -8.96 -8.73
CA VAL A 119 2.87 -7.64 -8.68
C VAL A 119 3.87 -6.50 -8.43
N LYS A 120 4.88 -6.75 -7.58
CA LYS A 120 5.88 -5.72 -7.23
C LYS A 120 6.86 -5.42 -8.35
N ASP A 121 7.27 -6.42 -9.12
CA ASP A 121 8.32 -6.32 -10.15
C ASP A 121 7.89 -6.92 -11.50
N PHE A 122 6.64 -6.65 -11.89
CA PHE A 122 6.02 -7.22 -13.08
C PHE A 122 6.83 -6.95 -14.37
N LYS A 123 7.40 -5.74 -14.50
CA LYS A 123 8.18 -5.35 -15.68
C LYS A 123 9.40 -6.26 -15.89
N SER A 124 10.12 -6.57 -14.83
CA SER A 124 11.30 -7.43 -14.92
C SER A 124 10.88 -8.89 -15.14
N ILE A 125 9.85 -9.35 -14.44
CA ILE A 125 9.38 -10.75 -14.48
C ILE A 125 8.73 -11.09 -15.83
N SER A 126 7.93 -10.20 -16.41
CA SER A 126 7.28 -10.44 -17.72
C SER A 126 8.27 -10.62 -18.88
N SER A 127 9.53 -10.22 -18.68
CA SER A 127 10.61 -10.39 -19.67
C SER A 127 11.33 -11.74 -19.55
N THR A 128 11.16 -12.47 -18.45
CA THR A 128 11.88 -13.73 -18.20
C THR A 128 11.36 -14.87 -19.08
N GLU A 129 12.18 -15.90 -19.27
CA GLU A 129 11.77 -17.06 -20.06
C GLU A 129 10.67 -17.85 -19.36
N GLY A 130 10.73 -17.97 -18.03
CA GLY A 130 9.67 -18.63 -17.24
C GLY A 130 8.29 -18.03 -17.48
N TRP A 131 8.19 -16.70 -17.55
CA TRP A 131 6.93 -16.02 -17.91
C TRP A 131 6.46 -16.37 -19.33
N LYS A 132 7.36 -16.31 -20.32
CA LYS A 132 7.03 -16.59 -21.73
C LYS A 132 6.61 -18.04 -21.95
N VAL A 133 7.24 -18.99 -21.26
CA VAL A 133 6.87 -20.40 -21.27
C VAL A 133 5.51 -20.60 -20.62
N MET A 134 5.29 -20.04 -19.42
CA MET A 134 4.02 -20.11 -18.71
C MET A 134 2.88 -19.53 -19.55
N LYS A 135 3.06 -18.36 -20.15
CA LYS A 135 2.08 -17.73 -21.03
C LYS A 135 1.62 -18.65 -22.16
N ARG A 136 2.56 -19.34 -22.81
CA ARG A 136 2.25 -20.28 -23.91
C ARG A 136 1.50 -21.52 -23.42
N ALA A 137 1.89 -22.04 -22.25
CA ALA A 137 1.31 -23.26 -21.69
C ALA A 137 -0.05 -23.02 -20.99
N ASN A 138 -0.22 -21.86 -20.36
CA ASN A 138 -1.38 -21.52 -19.55
C ASN A 138 -1.74 -20.02 -19.65
N PRO A 139 -2.47 -19.62 -20.71
CA PRO A 139 -2.92 -18.23 -20.89
C PRO A 139 -3.86 -17.74 -19.77
N ALA A 140 -4.60 -18.64 -19.11
CA ALA A 140 -5.48 -18.26 -18.00
C ALA A 140 -4.69 -17.77 -16.78
N LEU A 141 -3.54 -18.39 -16.50
CA LEU A 141 -2.64 -17.94 -15.43
C LEU A 141 -2.01 -16.59 -15.77
N GLU A 142 -1.66 -16.33 -17.04
CA GLU A 142 -1.21 -15.00 -17.46
C GLU A 142 -2.28 -13.95 -17.16
N GLN A 143 -3.53 -14.20 -17.58
CA GLN A 143 -4.64 -13.28 -17.37
C GLN A 143 -4.83 -12.96 -15.88
N GLU A 144 -4.89 -13.98 -15.02
CA GLU A 144 -5.05 -13.82 -13.57
C GLU A 144 -3.95 -12.94 -12.94
N LEU A 145 -2.69 -13.19 -13.34
CA LEU A 145 -1.55 -12.43 -12.82
C LEU A 145 -1.55 -10.99 -13.32
N VAL A 146 -1.90 -10.75 -14.58
CA VAL A 146 -2.01 -9.41 -15.15
C VAL A 146 -3.16 -8.63 -14.50
N GLU A 147 -4.32 -9.26 -14.30
CA GLU A 147 -5.44 -8.65 -13.56
C GLU A 147 -5.02 -8.25 -12.15
N SER A 148 -4.33 -9.13 -11.43
CA SER A 148 -3.80 -8.85 -10.10
C SER A 148 -2.84 -7.64 -10.08
N VAL A 149 -2.01 -7.50 -11.12
CA VAL A 149 -1.10 -6.35 -11.29
C VAL A 149 -1.89 -5.06 -11.53
N VAL A 150 -2.85 -5.09 -12.45
CA VAL A 150 -3.69 -3.94 -12.79
C VAL A 150 -4.48 -3.47 -11.57
N GLU A 151 -5.12 -4.38 -10.84
CA GLU A 151 -5.83 -4.04 -9.61
C GLU A 151 -4.92 -3.47 -8.52
N ALA A 152 -3.69 -3.99 -8.38
CA ALA A 152 -2.74 -3.45 -7.42
C ALA A 152 -2.32 -2.03 -7.79
N ASP A 153 -2.09 -1.76 -9.07
CA ASP A 153 -1.72 -0.43 -9.56
C ASP A 153 -2.88 0.56 -9.42
N THR A 154 -4.11 0.19 -9.80
CA THR A 154 -5.30 1.06 -9.61
C THR A 154 -5.51 1.40 -8.14
N ARG A 155 -5.43 0.42 -7.23
CA ARG A 155 -5.50 0.66 -5.78
C ARG A 155 -4.40 1.60 -5.28
N LYS A 156 -3.18 1.48 -5.82
CA LYS A 156 -2.06 2.37 -5.48
C LYS A 156 -2.32 3.80 -5.97
N GLN A 157 -2.73 3.96 -7.23
CA GLN A 157 -3.07 5.26 -7.81
C GLN A 157 -4.21 5.94 -7.05
N GLU A 158 -5.26 5.21 -6.67
CA GLU A 158 -6.35 5.74 -5.87
C GLU A 158 -5.90 6.22 -4.49
N ARG A 159 -5.04 5.44 -3.81
CA ARG A 159 -4.46 5.85 -2.51
C ARG A 159 -3.64 7.13 -2.67
N GLN A 160 -2.85 7.23 -3.73
CA GLN A 160 -2.06 8.42 -4.04
C GLN A 160 -2.95 9.64 -4.29
N ARG A 161 -3.98 9.51 -5.13
CA ARG A 161 -4.97 10.57 -5.39
C ARG A 161 -5.67 11.01 -4.10
N LYS A 162 -6.10 10.06 -3.26
CA LYS A 162 -6.71 10.35 -1.95
C LYS A 162 -5.75 11.08 -1.00
N MET A 163 -4.45 10.78 -1.07
CA MET A 163 -3.43 11.49 -0.28
C MET A 163 -3.23 12.93 -0.80
N GLU A 164 -3.15 13.11 -2.11
CA GLU A 164 -3.02 14.43 -2.77
C GLU A 164 -4.25 15.31 -2.49
N ASP A 165 -5.46 14.76 -2.61
CA ASP A 165 -6.71 15.44 -2.25
C ASP A 165 -6.69 15.90 -0.79
N LYS A 166 -6.29 15.03 0.14
CA LYS A 166 -6.15 15.38 1.57
C LYS A 166 -5.16 16.51 1.79
N LYS A 167 -4.04 16.54 1.06
CA LYS A 167 -3.04 17.62 1.13
C LYS A 167 -3.64 18.96 0.71
N VAL A 168 -4.47 18.99 -0.33
CA VAL A 168 -5.16 20.21 -0.77
C VAL A 168 -6.11 20.72 0.32
N TYR A 169 -6.90 19.85 0.94
CA TYR A 169 -7.81 20.26 2.02
C TYR A 169 -7.07 20.74 3.28
N LEU A 170 -5.91 20.14 3.58
CA LEU A 170 -5.06 20.61 4.67
C LEU A 170 -4.50 22.01 4.39
N GLN A 171 -4.02 22.27 3.17
CA GLN A 171 -3.56 23.62 2.78
C GLN A 171 -4.69 24.67 2.88
N LEU A 172 -5.92 24.30 2.53
CA LEU A 172 -7.09 25.17 2.73
C LEU A 172 -7.33 25.45 4.22
N TYR A 173 -7.22 24.44 5.09
CA TYR A 173 -7.33 24.62 6.53
C TYR A 173 -6.24 25.55 7.07
N GLU A 174 -4.98 25.34 6.71
CA GLU A 174 -3.86 26.20 7.10
C GLU A 174 -4.05 27.65 6.63
N ALA A 175 -4.63 27.84 5.44
CA ALA A 175 -5.00 29.15 4.94
C ALA A 175 -6.13 29.80 5.76
N MET A 176 -7.11 29.04 6.26
CA MET A 176 -8.15 29.57 7.15
C MET A 176 -7.57 30.02 8.50
N GLU A 177 -6.68 29.24 9.09
CA GLU A 177 -5.98 29.58 10.32
C GLU A 177 -5.12 30.84 10.15
N ALA A 178 -4.36 30.92 9.05
CA ALA A 178 -3.56 32.10 8.73
C ALA A 178 -4.42 33.35 8.45
N LEU A 179 -5.57 33.20 7.81
CA LEU A 179 -6.52 34.30 7.59
C LEU A 179 -7.07 34.83 8.93
N LEU A 180 -7.47 33.92 9.82
CA LEU A 180 -7.91 34.26 11.17
C LEU A 180 -6.83 35.01 11.95
N HIS A 181 -5.60 34.50 11.93
CA HIS A 181 -4.46 35.16 12.57
C HIS A 181 -4.22 36.57 12.02
N ILE A 182 -4.17 36.75 10.69
CA ILE A 182 -3.98 38.07 10.07
C ILE A 182 -5.10 39.05 10.48
N CYS A 183 -6.35 38.62 10.45
CA CYS A 183 -7.49 39.50 10.74
C CYS A 183 -7.66 39.81 12.23
N LYS A 184 -7.27 38.90 13.12
CA LYS A 184 -7.42 39.06 14.58
C LYS A 184 -6.22 39.75 15.22
N ASP A 185 -5.03 39.25 14.94
CA ASP A 185 -3.80 39.63 15.64
C ASP A 185 -2.95 40.63 14.84
N GLY A 186 -3.22 40.74 13.54
CA GLY A 186 -2.28 41.36 12.60
C GLY A 186 -1.08 40.45 12.34
N CYS A 187 -0.51 40.54 11.15
CA CYS A 187 0.67 39.76 10.80
C CYS A 187 1.51 40.47 9.75
N ARG A 188 2.83 40.45 9.94
CA ARG A 188 3.82 41.05 9.03
C ARG A 188 3.57 42.55 8.82
N THR A 189 3.15 42.94 7.62
CA THR A 189 2.86 44.34 7.25
C THR A 189 1.39 44.71 7.39
N ILE A 190 0.53 43.75 7.76
CA ILE A 190 -0.90 43.96 7.95
C ILE A 190 -1.15 44.11 9.45
N GLY A 191 -1.45 45.33 9.89
CA GLY A 191 -1.80 45.58 11.28
C GLY A 191 -3.19 45.03 11.63
N PRO A 192 -3.47 44.75 12.92
CA PRO A 192 -4.83 44.54 13.35
C PRO A 192 -5.65 45.80 13.04
N HIS A 193 -6.93 45.63 12.70
CA HIS A 193 -7.85 46.77 12.63
C HIS A 193 -7.69 47.56 13.94
N ASP A 194 -7.28 48.84 13.82
CA ASP A 194 -7.11 49.83 14.89
C ASP A 194 -5.73 49.97 15.58
N LYS A 195 -4.64 49.33 15.11
CA LYS A 195 -3.27 49.60 15.66
C LYS A 195 -2.15 49.68 14.62
N VAL A 196 -1.28 50.70 14.77
CA VAL A 196 -0.01 50.84 14.05
C VAL A 196 0.95 49.72 14.49
N LEU A 197 1.49 48.96 13.54
CA LEU A 197 2.47 47.92 13.81
C LEU A 197 3.78 48.53 14.34
N LYS A 198 4.16 48.18 15.57
CA LYS A 198 5.55 48.31 16.02
C LYS A 198 6.36 47.27 15.27
N GLY A 199 7.26 47.73 14.40
CA GLY A 199 8.15 46.89 13.62
C GLY A 199 8.87 45.90 14.53
N SER A 200 8.52 44.62 14.40
CA SER A 200 9.28 43.54 14.97
C SER A 200 9.28 42.39 13.99
N GLN A 201 10.49 42.01 13.63
CA GLN A 201 10.89 41.00 12.67
C GLN A 201 10.65 39.60 13.26
N VAL A 202 9.45 39.34 13.78
CA VAL A 202 9.07 38.03 14.32
C VAL A 202 8.69 37.13 13.15
N THR A 203 9.35 35.99 13.03
CA THR A 203 8.96 34.94 12.09
C THR A 203 7.60 34.40 12.49
N CYS A 204 6.57 34.68 11.68
CA CYS A 204 5.23 34.16 11.90
C CYS A 204 5.20 32.62 11.78
N ASN A 205 4.58 31.96 12.75
CA ASN A 205 4.47 30.50 12.83
C ASN A 205 3.41 29.90 11.89
N PHE A 206 2.62 30.73 11.21
CA PHE A 206 1.61 30.27 10.25
C PHE A 206 2.19 30.21 8.83
N PRO A 207 2.36 29.00 8.24
CA PRO A 207 3.04 28.85 6.95
C PRO A 207 2.35 29.61 5.81
N ALA A 208 1.03 29.69 5.84
CA ALA A 208 0.22 30.33 4.80
C ALA A 208 0.20 31.87 4.88
N CYS A 209 0.68 32.49 5.96
CA CYS A 209 0.63 33.95 6.12
C CYS A 209 1.42 34.71 5.04
N LYS A 210 2.56 34.17 4.58
CA LYS A 210 3.31 34.78 3.46
C LYS A 210 2.48 34.90 2.19
N GLY A 211 1.76 33.84 1.84
CA GLY A 211 0.92 33.80 0.65
C GLY A 211 -0.29 34.73 0.79
N LEU A 212 -0.98 34.65 1.94
CA LEU A 212 -2.20 35.42 2.19
C LEU A 212 -1.97 36.92 2.34
N GLU A 213 -0.81 37.34 2.85
CA GLU A 213 -0.46 38.76 2.98
C GLU A 213 -0.63 39.51 1.64
N THR A 214 -0.15 38.93 0.55
CA THR A 214 -0.26 39.53 -0.79
C THR A 214 -1.73 39.64 -1.23
N LEU A 215 -2.54 38.63 -0.91
CA LEU A 215 -3.95 38.57 -1.26
C LEU A 215 -4.78 39.59 -0.48
N VAL A 216 -4.51 39.74 0.82
CA VAL A 216 -5.14 40.76 1.69
C VAL A 216 -4.82 42.16 1.20
N ARG A 217 -3.53 42.47 0.93
CA ARG A 217 -3.12 43.79 0.45
C ARG A 217 -3.75 44.11 -0.91
N HIS A 218 -3.76 43.15 -1.83
CA HIS A 218 -4.43 43.31 -3.10
C HIS A 218 -5.92 43.60 -2.92
N PHE A 219 -6.61 42.80 -2.09
CA PHE A 219 -8.04 42.95 -1.86
C PHE A 219 -8.42 44.31 -1.24
N ALA A 220 -7.56 44.87 -0.39
CA ALA A 220 -7.75 46.20 0.19
C ALA A 220 -7.64 47.32 -0.86
N ASN A 221 -6.71 47.20 -1.81
CA ASN A 221 -6.36 48.27 -2.76
C ASN A 221 -6.96 48.07 -4.17
N CYS A 222 -7.64 46.96 -4.44
CA CYS A 222 -8.17 46.66 -5.77
C CYS A 222 -9.46 47.45 -6.05
N LYS A 223 -9.48 48.17 -7.18
CA LYS A 223 -10.65 48.95 -7.64
C LYS A 223 -11.78 48.08 -8.21
N THR A 224 -11.50 46.84 -8.61
CA THR A 224 -12.47 45.88 -9.14
C THR A 224 -12.88 44.82 -8.11
N ARG A 225 -13.08 45.22 -6.84
CA ARG A 225 -13.37 44.34 -5.70
C ARG A 225 -14.83 43.86 -5.66
N VAL A 226 -15.33 43.35 -6.78
CA VAL A 226 -16.70 42.81 -6.89
C VAL A 226 -16.67 41.28 -7.03
N PRO A 227 -17.76 40.57 -6.65
CA PRO A 227 -17.92 39.17 -7.01
C PRO A 227 -17.80 39.00 -8.54
N GLY A 228 -16.77 38.30 -9.01
CA GLY A 228 -16.47 38.17 -10.44
C GLY A 228 -15.46 39.19 -11.01
N GLY A 229 -14.81 39.99 -10.17
CA GLY A 229 -13.69 40.87 -10.55
C GLY A 229 -12.39 40.11 -10.91
N CYS A 230 -11.24 40.66 -10.55
CA CYS A 230 -9.95 40.04 -10.87
C CYS A 230 -9.72 38.68 -10.18
N VAL A 231 -8.76 37.90 -10.69
CA VAL A 231 -8.45 36.54 -10.19
C VAL A 231 -8.05 36.49 -8.71
N HIS A 232 -7.34 37.52 -8.22
CA HIS A 232 -6.91 37.61 -6.83
C HIS A 232 -8.09 37.94 -5.90
N CYS A 233 -8.91 38.93 -6.25
CA CYS A 233 -10.14 39.21 -5.50
C CYS A 233 -11.08 38.01 -5.48
N LYS A 234 -11.24 37.28 -6.59
CA LYS A 234 -12.06 36.06 -6.65
C LYS A 234 -11.60 35.01 -5.64
N ARG A 235 -10.30 34.76 -5.54
CA ARG A 235 -9.73 33.84 -4.54
C ARG A 235 -9.99 34.33 -3.11
N MET A 236 -9.85 35.64 -2.86
CA MET A 236 -10.14 36.20 -1.55
C MET A 236 -11.61 36.05 -1.15
N TRP A 237 -12.54 36.37 -2.06
CA TRP A 237 -13.98 36.16 -1.85
C TRP A 237 -14.27 34.70 -1.48
N GLN A 238 -13.65 33.73 -2.16
CA GLN A 238 -13.81 32.30 -1.85
C GLN A 238 -13.28 31.91 -0.45
N LEU A 239 -12.16 32.50 0.00
CA LEU A 239 -11.61 32.22 1.33
C LEU A 239 -12.49 32.82 2.43
N LEU A 240 -12.99 34.05 2.25
CA LEU A 240 -13.93 34.69 3.18
C LEU A 240 -15.26 33.93 3.24
N GLU A 241 -15.72 33.45 2.09
CA GLU A 241 -16.93 32.63 1.97
C GLU A 241 -16.78 31.24 2.61
N LEU A 242 -15.59 30.62 2.51
CA LEU A 242 -15.28 29.37 3.22
C LEU A 242 -15.25 29.61 4.74
N HIS A 243 -14.60 30.69 5.16
CA HIS A 243 -14.51 31.07 6.57
C HIS A 243 -15.90 31.28 7.19
N SER A 244 -16.80 32.04 6.55
CA SER A 244 -18.14 32.29 7.11
C SER A 244 -18.94 31.01 7.33
N ARG A 245 -18.72 29.99 6.50
CA ARG A 245 -19.34 28.66 6.65
C ARG A 245 -18.76 27.85 7.81
N MET A 246 -17.49 28.05 8.12
CA MET A 246 -16.81 27.38 9.22
C MET A 246 -16.93 28.15 10.56
N CYS A 247 -17.28 29.43 10.50
CA CYS A 247 -17.37 30.30 11.67
C CYS A 247 -18.67 30.07 12.45
N ASN A 248 -18.54 29.84 13.76
CA ASN A 248 -19.66 29.65 14.69
C ASN A 248 -20.13 30.95 15.36
N GLU A 249 -19.28 31.99 15.38
CA GLU A 249 -19.54 33.25 16.07
C GLU A 249 -19.43 34.44 15.09
N PRO A 250 -20.40 34.65 14.20
CA PRO A 250 -20.30 35.67 13.16
C PRO A 250 -20.28 37.11 13.72
N ASP A 251 -20.90 37.36 14.88
CA ASP A 251 -21.03 38.72 15.45
C ASP A 251 -19.75 39.22 16.15
N SER A 252 -18.94 38.32 16.71
CA SER A 252 -17.65 38.64 17.31
C SER A 252 -16.48 38.49 16.32
N CYS A 253 -16.74 37.96 15.12
CA CYS A 253 -15.72 37.59 14.17
C CYS A 253 -15.00 38.82 13.57
N LYS A 254 -13.66 38.79 13.60
CA LYS A 254 -12.79 39.85 13.03
C LYS A 254 -12.52 39.69 11.53
N VAL A 255 -12.99 38.61 10.90
CA VAL A 255 -12.78 38.38 9.46
C VAL A 255 -13.76 39.24 8.65
N PRO A 256 -13.29 40.04 7.69
CA PRO A 256 -14.15 40.94 6.92
C PRO A 256 -15.20 40.16 6.13
N LEU A 257 -16.40 40.74 6.00
CA LEU A 257 -17.53 40.16 5.25
C LEU A 257 -18.07 38.83 5.80
N CYS A 258 -17.59 38.33 6.95
CA CYS A 258 -18.06 37.07 7.53
C CYS A 258 -19.59 37.04 7.70
N ARG A 259 -20.14 38.08 8.36
CA ARG A 259 -21.60 38.25 8.55
C ARG A 259 -22.35 38.37 7.22
N HIS A 260 -21.85 39.17 6.29
CA HIS A 260 -22.47 39.36 4.97
C HIS A 260 -22.63 38.03 4.21
N PHE A 261 -21.60 37.18 4.22
CA PHE A 261 -21.71 35.86 3.62
C PHE A 261 -22.64 34.92 4.38
N LYS A 262 -22.67 34.99 5.72
CA LYS A 262 -23.57 34.18 6.55
C LYS A 262 -25.04 34.45 6.20
N GLU A 263 -25.40 35.71 6.02
CA GLU A 263 -26.74 36.14 5.59
C GLU A 263 -27.02 35.70 4.15
N LYS A 264 -26.07 35.91 3.22
CA LYS A 264 -26.21 35.52 1.81
C LYS A 264 -26.41 34.01 1.59
N MET A 265 -25.90 33.17 2.49
CA MET A 265 -26.09 31.71 2.41
C MET A 265 -27.57 31.29 2.42
N GLN A 266 -28.44 32.04 3.10
CA GLN A 266 -29.87 31.72 3.20
C GLN A 266 -30.59 31.82 1.85
N GLN A 267 -30.00 32.52 0.88
CA GLN A 267 -30.57 32.78 -0.45
C GLN A 267 -29.89 31.95 -1.55
N GLN A 268 -29.02 30.99 -1.22
CA GLN A 268 -28.27 30.21 -2.21
C GLN A 268 -29.04 29.01 -2.77
N SER A 269 -28.60 28.55 -3.95
CA SER A 269 -29.14 27.34 -4.56
C SER A 269 -28.78 26.08 -3.74
N LYS A 270 -29.68 25.09 -3.70
CA LYS A 270 -29.43 23.78 -3.05
C LYS A 270 -28.18 23.07 -3.59
N LYS A 271 -27.86 23.28 -4.88
CA LYS A 271 -26.68 22.69 -5.54
C LYS A 271 -25.38 23.32 -5.05
N ASP A 272 -25.36 24.62 -4.81
CA ASP A 272 -24.16 25.29 -4.30
C ASP A 272 -24.00 25.05 -2.80
N GLU A 273 -25.10 24.99 -2.05
CA GLU A 273 -25.09 24.64 -0.64
C GLU A 273 -24.47 23.25 -0.39
N THR A 274 -24.88 22.24 -1.17
CA THR A 274 -24.34 20.87 -1.05
C THR A 274 -22.84 20.80 -1.38
N LYS A 275 -22.38 21.51 -2.42
CA LYS A 275 -20.95 21.61 -2.73
C LYS A 275 -20.15 22.23 -1.59
N TRP A 276 -20.63 23.33 -1.03
CA TRP A 276 -19.95 24.01 0.08
C TRP A 276 -19.96 23.18 1.36
N LYS A 277 -21.06 22.50 1.69
CA LYS A 277 -21.13 21.56 2.82
C LYS A 277 -20.09 20.44 2.69
N LEU A 278 -19.95 19.86 1.49
CA LEU A 278 -18.93 18.85 1.22
C LEU A 278 -17.52 19.41 1.40
N LEU A 279 -17.23 20.61 0.89
CA LEU A 279 -15.92 21.26 1.04
C LEU A 279 -15.57 21.48 2.52
N VAL A 280 -16.50 22.07 3.30
CA VAL A 280 -16.32 22.31 4.72
C VAL A 280 -16.07 21.00 5.48
N SER A 281 -16.87 19.95 5.21
CA SER A 281 -16.69 18.64 5.81
C SER A 281 -15.28 18.07 5.55
N LYS A 282 -14.78 18.17 4.31
CA LYS A 282 -13.44 17.69 3.95
C LYS A 282 -12.30 18.50 4.60
N VAL A 283 -12.44 19.83 4.70
CA VAL A 283 -11.47 20.69 5.37
C VAL A 283 -11.41 20.40 6.88
N VAL A 284 -12.57 20.25 7.53
CA VAL A 284 -12.65 19.88 8.95
C VAL A 284 -12.10 18.48 9.20
N ALA A 285 -12.37 17.52 8.31
CA ALA A 285 -11.79 16.19 8.41
C ALA A 285 -10.25 16.21 8.30
N ALA A 286 -9.70 17.05 7.41
CA ALA A 286 -8.25 17.23 7.28
C ALA A 286 -7.62 17.82 8.55
N LYS A 287 -8.29 18.79 9.20
CA LYS A 287 -7.89 19.32 10.52
C LYS A 287 -7.81 18.21 11.57
N ASN A 288 -8.89 17.44 11.71
CA ASN A 288 -8.99 16.42 12.75
C ASN A 288 -7.91 15.35 12.61
N ALA A 289 -7.56 14.98 11.37
CA ALA A 289 -6.44 14.09 11.11
C ALA A 289 -5.11 14.63 11.66
N VAL A 290 -4.82 15.93 11.52
CA VAL A 290 -3.59 16.56 12.04
C VAL A 290 -3.60 16.70 13.57
N GLY A 291 -4.76 17.02 14.16
CA GLY A 291 -4.93 17.11 15.62
C GLY A 291 -4.60 15.80 16.34
N SER A 292 -4.96 14.65 15.75
CA SER A 292 -4.60 13.32 16.27
C SER A 292 -3.10 13.02 16.23
N PHE A 293 -2.33 13.65 15.34
CA PHE A 293 -0.86 13.53 15.31
C PHE A 293 -0.18 14.46 16.32
N SER A 294 -0.73 15.66 16.56
CA SER A 294 -0.18 16.60 17.54
C SER A 294 -0.36 16.10 18.98
N SER A 295 -1.48 15.43 19.30
CA SER A 295 -1.70 14.82 20.61
C SER A 295 -0.76 13.64 20.92
N ARG A 296 -0.16 12.99 19.90
CA ARG A 296 0.87 11.95 20.09
C ARG A 296 2.27 12.51 20.31
N ARG A 297 2.52 13.77 19.96
CA ARG A 297 3.82 14.44 20.14
C ARG A 297 3.97 15.06 21.52
N SER A 298 2.86 15.37 22.19
CA SER A 298 2.84 15.91 23.56
C SER A 298 2.98 14.86 24.67
N GLY A 299 3.12 13.57 24.32
CA GLY A 299 3.30 12.46 25.28
C GLY A 299 4.72 11.90 25.34
N LEU A 300 5.71 12.60 24.79
CA LEU A 300 7.11 12.16 24.71
C LEU A 300 8.11 13.29 25.05
N LEU A 301 7.68 14.28 25.83
CA LEU A 301 8.56 15.24 26.51
C LEU A 301 8.28 15.19 28.01
#